data_AF-F6BLB6-F1
#
_entry.id   AF-F6BLB6-F1
#
_cell.length_a   1.000
_cell.length_b   1.000
_cell.length_c   1.000
_cell.angle_alpha   90.00
_cell.angle_beta   90.00
_cell.angle_gamma   90.00
#
_symmetry.space_group_name_H-M   'P 1'
#
loop_
_entity.id
_entity.type
_entity.pdbx_description
1 polymer ?
#
loop_
_entity_poly.entity_id
_entity_poly.type
_entity_poly.pdbx_seq_one_letter_code
_entity_poly.pdbx_strand_id
1 'polypeptide(L)'
;MTKSRIDEIDVLKGISIIAVLMIHTTSNAVVQLNKLSLSYIIFAIINRLSQFAVPAFIFASAMLLMYNYGDGCDWRLFYKKRLKNVLMLYAVWTIIYGAYLYIAHHVPLRSILTIKNILFGGMFYHLYFIVIIVQLYVLFPVLLYIYIDL
;
A
#
# COMPACT_ATOMS: atom_id res chain seq x y z
N MET A 1 20.29 11.46 -18.85
CA MET A 1 21.15 10.92 -17.78
C MET A 1 20.29 10.10 -16.84
N THR A 2 20.66 8.88 -16.50
CA THR A 2 19.95 8.08 -15.49
C THR A 2 20.22 8.68 -14.12
N LYS A 3 19.17 9.11 -13.41
CA LYS A 3 19.31 9.64 -12.05
C LYS A 3 19.90 8.57 -11.13
N SER A 4 20.73 8.98 -10.17
CA SER A 4 21.37 8.05 -9.24
C SER A 4 20.34 7.41 -8.31
N ARG A 5 20.65 6.22 -7.82
CA ARG A 5 19.86 5.59 -6.77
C ARG A 5 19.98 6.41 -5.48
N ILE A 6 18.92 6.47 -4.68
CA ILE A 6 18.91 7.13 -3.37
C ILE A 6 18.77 6.04 -2.32
N ASP A 7 19.88 5.65 -1.72
CA ASP A 7 19.96 4.48 -0.82
C ASP A 7 19.13 4.69 0.45
N GLU A 8 19.05 5.92 0.96
CA GLU A 8 18.28 6.28 2.14
C GLU A 8 16.78 5.99 1.97
N ILE A 9 16.25 6.23 0.76
CA ILE A 9 14.85 5.95 0.46
C ILE A 9 14.59 4.44 0.40
N ASP A 10 15.56 3.67 -0.08
CA ASP A 10 15.43 2.22 -0.11
C ASP A 10 15.52 1.60 1.28
N VAL A 11 16.38 2.12 2.15
CA VAL A 11 16.41 1.77 3.58
C VAL A 11 15.08 2.10 4.25
N LEU A 12 14.54 3.31 4.03
CA LEU A 12 13.24 3.72 4.56
C LEU A 12 12.11 2.79 4.11
N LYS A 13 12.10 2.39 2.83
CA LYS A 13 11.14 1.40 2.32
C LYS A 13 11.32 0.04 2.95
N GLY A 14 12.56 -0.43 3.12
CA GLY A 14 12.86 -1.69 3.79
C GLY A 14 12.31 -1.71 5.22
N ILE A 15 12.59 -0.67 6.01
CA ILE A 15 12.05 -0.52 7.37
C ILE A 15 10.52 -0.48 7.36
N SER A 16 9.93 0.26 6.42
CA SER A 16 8.48 0.34 6.29
C SER A 16 7.85 -1.02 5.96
N ILE A 17 8.47 -1.83 5.09
CA ILE A 17 7.99 -3.19 4.77
C ILE A 17 8.01 -4.08 6.02
N ILE A 18 9.09 -4.05 6.79
CA ILE A 18 9.19 -4.80 8.05
C ILE A 18 8.10 -4.36 9.02
N ALA A 19 7.86 -3.06 9.16
CA ALA A 19 6.82 -2.53 10.02
C ALA A 19 5.40 -2.92 9.53
N VAL A 20 5.14 -2.94 8.22
CA VAL A 20 3.88 -3.50 7.66
C VAL A 20 3.70 -4.96 8.08
N LEU A 21 4.75 -5.79 7.97
CA LEU A 21 4.69 -7.18 8.41
C LEU A 21 4.37 -7.28 9.90
N MET A 22 5.01 -6.46 10.73
CA MET A 22 4.74 -6.40 12.18
C MET A 22 3.28 -6.04 12.47
N ILE A 23 2.68 -5.06 11.78
CA ILE A 23 1.27 -4.73 11.96
C ILE A 23 0.42 -5.98 11.71
N HIS A 24 0.64 -6.69 10.61
CA HIS A 24 -0.25 -7.77 10.22
C HIS A 24 -0.08 -9.07 10.99
N THR A 25 1.14 -9.40 11.40
CA THR A 25 1.39 -10.58 12.24
C THR A 25 0.90 -10.38 13.67
N THR A 26 0.91 -9.14 14.17
CA THR A 26 0.47 -8.83 15.55
C THR A 26 -1.01 -8.47 15.65
N SER A 27 -1.66 -8.04 14.55
CA SER A 27 -3.05 -7.55 14.58
C SER A 27 -4.04 -8.55 15.18
N ASN A 28 -3.90 -9.85 14.87
CA ASN A 28 -4.80 -10.85 15.42
C ASN A 28 -4.63 -11.00 16.95
N ALA A 29 -3.40 -10.98 17.44
CA ALA A 29 -3.10 -11.02 18.86
C ALA A 29 -3.67 -9.78 19.59
N VAL A 30 -3.56 -8.60 19.00
CA VAL A 30 -4.13 -7.35 19.55
C VAL A 30 -5.66 -7.42 19.65
N VAL A 31 -6.32 -8.12 18.74
CA VAL A 31 -7.79 -8.27 18.74
C VAL A 31 -8.28 -9.33 19.74
N GLN A 32 -7.58 -10.46 19.84
CA GLN A 32 -8.08 -11.62 20.58
C GLN A 32 -7.60 -11.73 22.03
N LEU A 33 -6.44 -11.17 22.37
CA LEU A 33 -5.89 -11.32 23.72
C LEU A 33 -6.64 -10.48 24.76
N ASN A 34 -6.65 -10.97 26.00
CA ASN A 34 -7.15 -10.21 27.14
C ASN A 34 -6.32 -8.93 27.32
N LYS A 35 -6.98 -7.77 27.34
CA LYS A 35 -6.34 -6.44 27.44
C LYS A 35 -5.51 -6.23 28.70
N LEU A 36 -5.76 -6.99 29.76
CA LEU A 36 -4.98 -6.96 31.00
C LEU A 36 -3.74 -7.86 30.98
N SER A 37 -3.57 -8.68 29.94
CA SER A 37 -2.43 -9.59 29.84
C SER A 37 -1.15 -8.88 29.37
N LEU A 38 0.00 -9.33 29.89
CA LEU A 38 1.31 -8.84 29.45
C LEU A 38 1.53 -9.08 27.94
N SER A 39 1.08 -10.22 27.42
CA SER A 39 1.17 -10.54 26.00
C SER A 39 0.42 -9.51 25.14
N TYR A 40 -0.80 -9.12 25.52
CA TYR A 40 -1.53 -8.07 24.81
C TYR A 40 -0.73 -6.76 24.78
N ILE A 41 -0.17 -6.34 25.92
CA ILE A 41 0.60 -5.10 26.02
C ILE A 41 1.79 -5.12 25.05
N ILE A 42 2.55 -6.21 25.02
CA ILE A 42 3.71 -6.35 24.12
C ILE A 42 3.28 -6.28 22.64
N PHE A 43 2.27 -7.07 22.24
CA PHE A 43 1.78 -7.07 20.87
C PHE A 43 1.19 -5.72 20.47
N ALA A 44 0.47 -5.06 21.37
CA ALA A 44 -0.10 -3.74 21.13
C ALA A 44 1.00 -2.69 20.93
N ILE A 45 2.05 -2.67 21.76
CA ILE A 45 3.17 -1.73 21.60
C ILE A 45 3.84 -1.93 20.23
N ILE A 46 4.19 -3.16 19.87
CA ILE A 46 4.83 -3.46 18.58
C ILE A 46 3.92 -3.03 17.42
N ASN A 47 2.64 -3.38 17.48
CA ASN A 47 1.67 -3.02 16.44
C ASN A 47 1.55 -1.50 16.28
N ARG A 48 1.37 -0.77 17.40
CA ARG A 48 1.17 0.69 17.40
C ARG A 48 2.42 1.43 16.96
N LEU A 49 3.59 1.03 17.43
CA LEU A 49 4.86 1.60 16.98
C LEU A 49 5.14 1.32 15.50
N SER A 50 4.55 0.28 14.92
CA SER A 50 4.72 -0.03 13.50
C SER A 50 3.79 0.76 12.58
N GLN A 51 2.79 1.51 13.11
CA GLN A 51 1.77 2.21 12.31
C GLN A 51 2.33 3.33 11.42
N PHE A 52 3.58 3.78 11.62
CA PHE A 52 4.24 4.73 10.71
C PHE A 52 4.52 4.15 9.32
N ALA A 53 4.46 2.82 9.16
CA ALA A 53 4.87 2.12 7.96
C ALA A 53 4.18 2.64 6.68
N VAL A 54 2.85 2.78 6.74
CA VAL A 54 2.04 3.21 5.58
C VAL A 54 2.35 4.65 5.17
N PRO A 55 2.29 5.67 6.07
CA PRO A 55 2.64 7.03 5.68
C PRO A 55 4.09 7.17 5.24
N ALA A 56 5.03 6.47 5.88
CA ALA A 56 6.45 6.47 5.46
C ALA A 56 6.64 5.90 4.04
N PHE A 57 5.94 4.81 3.70
CA PHE A 57 6.03 4.22 2.36
C PHE A 57 5.42 5.12 1.29
N ILE A 58 4.28 5.76 1.58
CA ILE A 58 3.63 6.72 0.68
C ILE A 58 4.56 7.92 0.46
N PHE A 59 5.15 8.47 1.53
CA PHE A 59 6.12 9.56 1.46
C PHE A 59 7.34 9.18 0.62
N ALA A 60 7.97 8.03 0.90
CA ALA A 60 9.11 7.52 0.13
C ALA A 60 8.76 7.34 -1.36
N SER A 61 7.55 6.91 -1.66
CA SER A 61 7.06 6.75 -3.03
C SER A 61 6.88 8.10 -3.72
N ALA A 62 6.28 9.09 -3.04
CA ALA A 62 6.11 10.44 -3.55
C ALA A 62 7.45 11.14 -3.81
N MET A 63 8.40 11.02 -2.87
CA MET A 63 9.77 11.54 -3.02
C MET A 63 10.47 10.97 -4.25
N LEU A 64 10.36 9.67 -4.51
CA LEU A 64 10.92 9.06 -5.72
C LEU A 64 10.20 9.48 -6.99
N LEU A 65 8.89 9.74 -6.95
CA LEU A 65 8.19 10.29 -8.10
C LEU A 65 8.69 11.70 -8.42
N MET A 66 8.79 12.57 -7.41
CA MET A 66 9.35 13.91 -7.56
C MET A 66 10.79 13.85 -8.07
N TYR A 67 11.64 13.03 -7.45
CA TYR A 67 13.02 12.86 -7.88
C TYR A 67 13.13 12.41 -9.33
N ASN A 68 12.29 11.48 -9.81
CA ASN A 68 12.42 10.95 -11.17
C ASN A 68 11.69 11.77 -12.25
N TYR A 69 10.63 12.50 -11.89
CA TYR A 69 9.70 13.11 -12.84
C TYR A 69 9.44 14.60 -12.56
N GLY A 70 10.11 15.21 -11.58
CA GLY A 70 9.93 16.62 -11.21
C GLY A 70 10.29 17.61 -12.31
N ASP A 71 11.24 17.25 -13.18
CA ASP A 71 11.63 18.06 -14.34
C ASP A 71 10.68 17.91 -15.55
N GLY A 72 9.55 17.23 -15.35
CA GLY A 72 8.60 16.86 -16.40
C GLY A 72 8.89 15.49 -17.03
N CYS A 73 7.85 14.89 -17.61
CA CYS A 73 7.97 13.64 -18.36
C CYS A 73 6.81 13.45 -19.35
N ASP A 74 6.94 12.45 -20.23
CA ASP A 74 5.80 11.95 -21.00
C ASP A 74 4.83 11.22 -20.05
N TRP A 75 3.75 11.90 -19.69
CA TRP A 75 2.70 11.37 -18.81
C TRP A 75 2.05 10.10 -19.33
N ARG A 76 1.94 9.93 -20.65
CA ARG A 76 1.40 8.70 -21.25
C ARG A 76 2.33 7.52 -20.97
N LEU A 77 3.63 7.72 -21.14
CA LEU A 77 4.63 6.69 -20.85
C LEU A 77 4.73 6.41 -19.35
N PHE A 78 4.62 7.44 -18.52
CA PHE A 78 4.57 7.33 -17.05
C PHE A 78 3.43 6.40 -16.61
N TYR A 79 2.19 6.69 -17.03
CA TYR A 79 1.03 5.88 -16.67
C TYR A 79 1.15 4.45 -17.20
N LYS A 80 1.58 4.27 -18.45
CA LYS A 80 1.75 2.93 -19.04
C LYS A 80 2.74 2.07 -18.24
N LYS A 81 3.85 2.64 -17.78
CA LYS A 81 4.87 1.90 -17.02
C LYS A 81 4.44 1.62 -15.58
N ARG A 82 3.84 2.62 -14.90
CA ARG A 82 3.55 2.53 -13.47
C ARG A 82 2.21 1.85 -13.19
N LEU A 83 1.14 2.28 -13.85
CA LEU A 83 -0.20 1.74 -13.60
C LEU A 83 -0.33 0.30 -14.10
N LYS A 84 0.26 -0.06 -15.25
CA LYS A 84 0.17 -1.43 -15.77
C LYS A 84 0.64 -2.46 -14.75
N ASN A 85 1.83 -2.26 -14.18
CA ASN A 85 2.42 -3.22 -13.25
C ASN A 85 1.63 -3.29 -11.95
N VAL A 86 1.25 -2.14 -11.39
CA VAL A 86 0.51 -2.08 -10.12
C VAL A 86 -0.91 -2.63 -10.26
N LEU A 87 -1.63 -2.28 -11.33
CA LEU A 87 -2.99 -2.78 -11.59
C LEU A 87 -2.99 -4.27 -11.94
N MET A 88 -1.98 -4.76 -12.66
CA MET A 88 -1.83 -6.19 -12.93
C MET A 88 -1.63 -6.95 -11.61
N LEU A 89 -0.73 -6.48 -10.75
CA LEU A 89 -0.50 -7.09 -9.44
C LEU A 89 -1.77 -7.04 -8.57
N TYR A 90 -2.47 -5.90 -8.57
CA TYR A 90 -3.74 -5.73 -7.88
C TYR A 90 -4.80 -6.74 -8.34
N ALA A 91 -4.97 -6.90 -9.65
CA ALA A 91 -5.94 -7.82 -10.22
C ALA A 91 -5.63 -9.28 -9.83
N VAL A 92 -4.35 -9.68 -9.93
CA VAL A 92 -3.90 -11.02 -9.54
C VAL A 92 -4.21 -11.31 -8.07
N TRP A 93 -3.82 -10.42 -7.16
CA TRP A 93 -4.08 -10.64 -5.73
C TRP A 93 -5.55 -10.54 -5.37
N THR A 94 -6.32 -9.68 -6.04
CA THR A 94 -7.78 -9.63 -5.87
C THR A 94 -8.40 -10.97 -6.22
N ILE A 95 -8.02 -11.58 -7.35
CA ILE A 95 -8.51 -12.92 -7.73
C ILE A 95 -8.09 -13.97 -6.71
N ILE A 96 -6.83 -13.99 -6.29
CA ILE A 96 -6.31 -14.96 -5.31
C ILE A 96 -7.07 -14.86 -3.98
N TYR A 97 -7.22 -13.65 -3.43
CA TYR A 97 -7.91 -13.45 -2.16
C TYR A 97 -9.42 -13.68 -2.27
N GLY A 98 -10.03 -13.34 -3.40
CA GLY A 98 -11.43 -13.68 -3.66
C GLY A 98 -11.66 -15.18 -3.68
N ALA A 99 -10.77 -15.94 -4.34
CA ALA A 99 -10.80 -17.39 -4.34
C ALA A 99 -10.58 -17.98 -2.93
N TYR A 100 -9.62 -17.44 -2.17
CA TYR A 100 -9.38 -17.84 -0.79
C TYR A 100 -10.63 -17.65 0.10
N LEU A 101 -11.29 -16.49 0.03
CA LEU A 101 -12.51 -16.24 0.80
C LEU A 101 -13.68 -17.16 0.39
N TYR A 102 -13.79 -17.46 -0.90
CA TYR A 102 -14.83 -18.35 -1.41
C TYR A 102 -14.60 -19.81 -0.99
N ILE A 103 -13.37 -20.32 -1.15
CA ILE A 103 -13.03 -21.74 -0.93
C ILE A 103 -12.86 -22.03 0.56
N ALA A 104 -12.07 -21.22 1.28
CA ALA A 104 -11.67 -21.51 2.65
C ALA A 104 -12.67 -20.99 3.70
N HIS A 105 -13.41 -19.91 3.38
CA HIS A 105 -14.34 -19.26 4.32
C HIS A 105 -15.80 -19.33 3.86
N HIS A 106 -16.08 -20.00 2.74
CA HIS A 106 -17.42 -20.18 2.16
C HIS A 106 -18.21 -18.86 1.98
N VAL A 107 -17.50 -17.74 1.78
CA VAL A 107 -18.13 -16.44 1.60
C VAL A 107 -18.74 -16.38 0.18
N PRO A 108 -20.03 -16.04 0.01
CA PRO A 108 -20.66 -15.99 -1.30
C PRO A 108 -19.99 -14.99 -2.24
N LEU A 109 -19.79 -15.37 -3.52
CA LEU A 109 -19.18 -14.50 -4.53
C LEU A 109 -19.88 -13.15 -4.66
N ARG A 110 -21.22 -13.11 -4.56
CA ARG A 110 -22.00 -11.85 -4.59
C ARG A 110 -21.60 -10.85 -3.49
N SER A 111 -21.12 -11.34 -2.35
CA SER A 111 -20.68 -10.51 -1.22
C SER A 111 -19.25 -10.02 -1.40
N ILE A 112 -18.43 -10.78 -2.14
CA ILE A 112 -17.01 -10.48 -2.36
C ILE A 112 -16.82 -9.59 -3.60
N LEU A 113 -17.45 -9.94 -4.72
CA LEU A 113 -17.36 -9.28 -6.03
C LEU A 113 -18.24 -8.03 -6.13
N THR A 114 -18.22 -7.19 -5.09
CA THR A 114 -18.89 -5.89 -5.13
C THR A 114 -18.01 -4.87 -5.83
N ILE A 115 -18.64 -3.91 -6.52
CA ILE A 115 -17.94 -2.76 -7.14
C ILE A 115 -17.08 -2.05 -6.10
N LYS A 116 -17.60 -1.88 -4.88
CA LYS A 116 -16.86 -1.26 -3.77
C LYS A 116 -15.57 -2.04 -3.43
N ASN A 117 -15.64 -3.36 -3.30
CA ASN A 117 -14.47 -4.17 -2.94
C ASN A 117 -13.40 -4.15 -4.03
N ILE A 118 -13.81 -4.13 -5.30
CA ILE A 118 -12.91 -4.11 -6.45
C ILE A 118 -12.28 -2.72 -6.67
N LEU A 119 -13.02 -1.63 -6.42
CA LEU A 119 -12.49 -0.28 -6.63
C LEU A 119 -11.63 0.20 -5.45
N PHE A 120 -11.98 -0.19 -4.23
CA PHE A 120 -11.33 0.32 -3.01
C PHE A 120 -10.44 -0.70 -2.30
N GLY A 121 -10.20 -1.88 -2.89
CA GLY A 121 -9.37 -2.91 -2.25
C GLY A 121 -10.01 -3.50 -0.99
N GLY A 122 -11.34 -3.51 -0.94
CA GLY A 122 -12.11 -4.04 0.19
C GLY A 122 -12.13 -5.57 0.28
N MET A 123 -11.59 -6.27 -0.73
CA MET A 123 -11.60 -7.73 -0.76
C MET A 123 -10.66 -8.37 0.28
N PHE A 124 -9.56 -7.70 0.62
CA PHE A 124 -8.67 -8.15 1.67
C PHE A 124 -7.93 -6.95 2.25
N TYR A 125 -7.65 -6.98 3.55
CA TYR A 125 -7.23 -5.80 4.31
C TYR A 125 -5.88 -5.18 3.88
N HIS A 126 -5.08 -5.87 3.05
CA HIS A 126 -3.85 -5.31 2.47
C HIS A 126 -4.08 -4.58 1.14
N LEU A 127 -5.13 -4.93 0.41
CA LEU A 127 -5.33 -4.49 -0.97
C LEU A 127 -5.64 -3.00 -1.09
N TYR A 128 -6.19 -2.38 -0.05
CA TYR A 128 -6.45 -0.93 -0.02
C TYR A 128 -5.17 -0.12 -0.24
N PHE A 129 -4.02 -0.61 0.23
CA PHE A 129 -2.75 0.09 0.08
C PHE A 129 -2.36 0.23 -1.40
N ILE A 130 -2.64 -0.78 -2.21
CA ILE A 130 -2.38 -0.73 -3.66
C ILE A 130 -3.24 0.34 -4.31
N VAL A 131 -4.51 0.48 -3.88
CA VAL A 131 -5.40 1.55 -4.35
C VAL A 131 -4.84 2.93 -4.00
N ILE A 132 -4.30 3.11 -2.78
CA ILE A 132 -3.65 4.36 -2.39
C ILE A 132 -2.45 4.68 -3.30
N ILE A 133 -1.62 3.70 -3.64
CA ILE A 133 -0.50 3.92 -4.56
C ILE A 133 -0.98 4.26 -5.98
N VAL A 134 -2.06 3.64 -6.45
CA VAL A 134 -2.69 4.01 -7.72
C VAL A 134 -3.21 5.45 -7.68
N GLN A 135 -3.88 5.86 -6.60
CA GLN A 135 -4.33 7.24 -6.40
C GLN A 135 -3.15 8.21 -6.41
N LEU A 136 -2.06 7.90 -5.70
CA LEU A 136 -0.84 8.70 -5.73
C LEU A 136 -0.31 8.87 -7.15
N TYR A 137 -0.27 7.81 -7.96
CA TYR A 137 0.22 7.89 -9.35
C TYR A 137 -0.72 8.70 -10.25
N VAL A 138 -2.03 8.54 -10.09
CA VAL A 138 -3.03 9.30 -10.85
C VAL A 138 -2.94 10.79 -10.52
N LEU A 139 -2.85 11.13 -9.23
CA LEU A 139 -2.80 12.50 -8.75
C LEU A 139 -1.43 13.16 -8.92
N PHE A 140 -0.35 12.39 -9.11
CA PHE A 140 1.00 12.91 -9.14
C PHE A 140 1.23 14.09 -10.11
N PRO A 141 0.71 14.09 -11.36
CA PRO A 141 0.91 15.24 -12.26
C PRO A 141 0.22 16.51 -11.76
N VAL A 142 -0.94 16.37 -11.11
CA VAL A 142 -1.66 17.51 -10.51
C VAL A 142 -0.88 18.03 -9.31
N LEU A 143 -0.35 17.14 -8.47
CA LEU A 143 0.50 17.52 -7.34
C LEU A 143 1.79 18.21 -7.79
N LEU A 144 2.40 17.74 -8.88
CA LEU A 144 3.59 18.37 -9.46
C LEU A 144 3.28 19.76 -10.02
N TYR A 145 2.15 19.90 -10.73
CA TYR A 145 1.70 21.19 -11.24
C TYR A 145 1.50 22.22 -10.11
N ILE A 146 0.81 21.84 -9.03
CA ILE A 146 0.61 22.70 -7.86
C ILE A 146 1.95 23.10 -7.20
N TYR A 147 2.92 22.17 -7.14
CA TYR A 147 4.23 22.45 -6.55
C TYR A 147 5.07 23.44 -7.36
N ILE A 148 4.99 23.39 -8.69
CA ILE A 148 5.76 24.29 -9.57
C ILE A 148 5.17 25.71 -9.55
N ASP A 149 3.85 25.84 -9.36
CA ASP A 149 3.15 27.12 -9.31
C ASP A 149 3.17 27.80 -7.91
N LEU A 150 3.81 27.18 -6.91
CA LEU A 150 3.95 27.69 -5.53
C LEU A 150 5.27 28.45 -5.33
#